data_AF-A0A8S3U0K2-F1
#
_entry.id   AF-A0A8S3U0K2-F1
#
_cell.length_a   1.000
_cell.length_b   1.000
_cell.length_c   1.000
_cell.angle_alpha   90.00
_cell.angle_beta   90.00
_cell.angle_gamma   90.00
#
_symmetry.space_group_name_H-M   'P 1'
#
loop_
_entity.id
_entity.type
_entity.pdbx_description
1 polymer ?
#
loop_
_entity_poly.entity_id
_entity_poly.type
_entity_poly.pdbx_seq_one_letter_code
_entity_poly.pdbx_strand_id
1 'polypeptide(L)'
;MTPPLCGFDCLPSAMETTPAADLARIKHYRNHLAHLDDGKLDTGFFNTAWNDITCAIYRLGGQQMKQECDHLKTKPLDQTIQELMKDIKHSNNEIQELKESFESLKSSHTKMSKSHELLQEHHAAVKQSHEMLHEDYTEIKKSHDTLQNDHRIVKKSHEILQDDHRKVTDELEMVKTSQKIL
;
A
#
# COMPACT_ATOMS: atom_id res chain seq x y z
N MET A 1 -14.14 -51.52 40.73
CA MET A 1 -14.34 -51.95 39.32
C MET A 1 -13.00 -52.41 38.78
N THR A 2 -12.98 -53.47 37.97
CA THR A 2 -11.76 -53.90 37.29
C THR A 2 -11.36 -52.84 36.25
N PRO A 3 -10.08 -52.42 36.19
CA PRO A 3 -9.64 -51.45 35.19
C PRO A 3 -9.76 -52.01 33.76
N PRO A 4 -9.86 -51.15 32.74
CA PRO A 4 -9.80 -51.57 31.35
C PRO A 4 -8.46 -52.22 31.01
N LEU A 5 -8.41 -53.03 29.95
CA LEU A 5 -7.18 -53.71 29.52
C LEU A 5 -6.01 -52.75 29.25
N CYS A 6 -6.30 -51.54 28.77
CA CYS A 6 -5.30 -50.50 28.50
C CYS A 6 -5.14 -49.48 29.64
N GLY A 7 -5.82 -49.66 30.78
CA GLY A 7 -5.89 -48.67 31.86
C GLY A 7 -6.82 -47.49 31.54
N PHE A 8 -6.92 -46.52 32.47
CA PHE A 8 -7.87 -45.40 32.39
C PHE A 8 -7.38 -44.21 31.54
N ASP A 9 -6.12 -44.18 31.14
CA ASP A 9 -5.52 -43.04 30.40
C ASP A 9 -5.36 -43.31 28.91
N CYS A 10 -5.65 -44.53 28.45
CA CYS A 10 -5.62 -44.93 27.05
C CYS A 10 -7.05 -45.16 26.53
N LEU A 11 -7.25 -45.00 25.22
CA LEU A 11 -8.53 -45.29 24.57
C LEU A 11 -8.77 -46.81 24.53
N PRO A 12 -9.82 -47.34 25.19
CA PRO A 12 -10.09 -48.78 25.19
C PRO A 12 -10.63 -49.26 23.85
N SER A 13 -10.44 -50.56 23.57
CA SER A 13 -10.98 -51.21 22.37
C SER A 13 -12.51 -51.00 22.26
N ALA A 14 -13.02 -50.85 21.03
CA ALA A 14 -14.45 -50.73 20.78
C ALA A 14 -15.25 -51.97 21.25
N MET A 15 -14.60 -53.13 21.32
CA MET A 15 -15.22 -54.38 21.81
C MET A 15 -15.30 -54.44 23.34
N GLU A 16 -14.56 -53.60 24.05
CA GLU A 16 -14.56 -53.56 25.51
C GLU A 16 -15.70 -52.65 26.00
N THR A 17 -16.84 -53.26 26.31
CA THR A 17 -18.08 -52.58 26.72
C THR A 17 -18.33 -52.65 28.22
N THR A 18 -17.27 -52.85 29.02
CA THR A 18 -17.39 -52.83 30.48
C THR A 18 -17.59 -51.39 30.97
N PRO A 19 -18.25 -51.17 32.12
CA PRO A 19 -18.44 -49.81 32.62
C PRO A 19 -17.13 -49.05 32.85
N ALA A 20 -16.05 -49.75 33.27
CA ALA A 20 -14.74 -49.14 33.45
C ALA A 20 -14.14 -48.68 32.11
N ALA A 21 -14.28 -49.47 31.05
CA ALA A 21 -13.85 -49.11 29.70
C ALA A 21 -14.68 -47.95 29.12
N ASP A 22 -15.99 -47.93 29.39
CA ASP A 22 -16.85 -46.81 28.99
C ASP A 22 -16.47 -45.49 29.66
N LEU A 23 -16.14 -45.50 30.96
CA LEU A 23 -15.63 -44.33 31.66
C LEU A 23 -14.27 -43.87 31.13
N ALA A 24 -13.35 -44.80 30.86
CA ALA A 24 -12.04 -44.48 30.27
C ALA A 24 -12.19 -43.89 28.85
N ARG A 25 -13.12 -44.40 28.03
CA ARG A 25 -13.42 -43.85 26.70
C ARG A 25 -13.96 -42.42 26.76
N ILE A 26 -14.90 -42.15 27.66
CA ILE A 26 -15.45 -40.79 27.88
C ILE A 26 -14.34 -39.84 28.35
N LYS A 27 -13.52 -40.28 29.31
CA LYS A 27 -12.37 -39.50 29.82
C LYS A 27 -11.39 -39.18 28.70
N HIS A 28 -11.04 -40.15 27.87
CA HIS A 28 -10.11 -40.00 26.76
C HIS A 28 -10.58 -38.91 25.79
N TYR A 29 -11.80 -39.01 25.26
CA TYR A 29 -12.32 -38.02 24.32
C TYR A 29 -12.49 -36.64 24.96
N ARG A 30 -12.97 -36.54 26.20
CA ARG A 30 -13.05 -35.26 26.93
C ARG A 30 -11.68 -34.60 27.04
N ASN A 31 -10.64 -35.35 27.42
CA ASN A 31 -9.29 -34.83 27.54
C ASN A 31 -8.75 -34.37 26.19
N HIS A 32 -8.96 -35.16 25.13
CA HIS A 32 -8.55 -34.79 23.79
C HIS A 32 -9.22 -33.49 23.33
N LEU A 33 -10.54 -33.35 23.52
CA LEU A 33 -11.30 -32.15 23.16
C LEU A 33 -10.87 -30.91 23.96
N ALA A 34 -10.51 -31.06 25.23
CA ALA A 34 -10.06 -29.96 26.09
C ALA A 34 -8.67 -29.42 25.71
N HIS A 35 -7.87 -30.21 24.97
CA HIS A 35 -6.52 -29.88 24.55
C HIS A 35 -6.41 -29.67 23.03
N LEU A 36 -7.51 -29.30 22.36
CA LEU A 36 -7.48 -28.92 20.95
C LEU A 36 -6.83 -27.54 20.79
N ASP A 37 -5.64 -27.51 20.21
CA ASP A 37 -4.78 -26.33 20.14
C ASP A 37 -5.31 -25.20 19.23
N ASP A 38 -6.09 -25.53 18.20
CA ASP A 38 -6.57 -24.56 17.19
C ASP A 38 -8.09 -24.35 17.21
N GLY A 39 -8.79 -25.00 18.14
CA GLY A 39 -10.24 -24.99 18.24
C GLY A 39 -10.97 -25.58 17.02
N LYS A 40 -10.25 -26.20 16.07
CA LYS A 40 -10.84 -26.82 14.89
C LYS A 40 -11.07 -28.29 15.15
N LEU A 41 -12.33 -28.68 15.09
CA LEU A 41 -12.74 -30.06 15.18
C LEU A 41 -13.05 -30.58 13.79
N ASP A 42 -12.28 -31.57 13.33
CA ASP A 42 -12.60 -32.27 12.09
C ASP A 42 -13.98 -32.95 12.22
N THR A 43 -14.77 -32.89 11.14
CA THR A 43 -16.14 -33.44 11.13
C THR A 43 -16.12 -34.97 11.25
N GLY A 44 -15.12 -35.64 10.67
CA GLY A 44 -14.96 -37.09 10.79
C GLY A 44 -14.62 -37.52 12.21
N PHE A 45 -13.68 -36.81 12.84
CA PHE A 45 -13.35 -37.03 14.25
C PHE A 45 -14.53 -36.73 15.17
N PHE A 46 -15.23 -35.60 14.99
CA PHE A 46 -16.43 -35.27 15.76
C PHE A 46 -17.46 -36.40 15.72
N ASN A 47 -17.78 -36.91 14.52
CA ASN A 47 -18.76 -37.98 14.37
C ASN A 47 -18.32 -39.28 15.07
N THR A 48 -17.02 -39.60 15.01
CA THR A 48 -16.44 -40.77 15.69
C THR A 48 -16.53 -40.62 17.21
N ALA A 49 -16.01 -39.52 17.75
CA ALA A 49 -16.05 -39.23 19.18
C ALA A 49 -17.48 -39.16 19.72
N TRP A 50 -18.38 -38.49 18.99
CA TRP A 50 -19.79 -38.37 19.36
C TRP A 50 -20.46 -39.75 19.47
N ASN A 51 -20.26 -40.61 18.47
CA ASN A 51 -20.85 -41.95 18.45
C ASN A 51 -20.31 -42.80 19.61
N ASP A 52 -18.99 -42.83 19.80
CA ASP A 52 -18.34 -43.62 20.83
C ASP A 52 -18.73 -43.18 22.25
N ILE A 53 -18.79 -41.87 22.49
CA ILE A 53 -19.26 -41.29 23.75
C ILE A 53 -20.74 -41.65 23.97
N THR A 54 -21.60 -41.45 22.96
CA THR A 54 -23.04 -41.73 23.09
C THR A 54 -23.29 -43.23 23.34
N CYS A 55 -22.54 -44.13 22.70
CA CYS A 55 -22.60 -45.56 22.96
C CYS A 55 -22.18 -45.91 24.39
N ALA A 56 -21.10 -45.31 24.90
CA ALA A 56 -20.65 -45.50 26.27
C ALA A 56 -21.67 -44.97 27.29
N ILE A 57 -22.21 -43.78 27.05
CA ILE A 57 -23.26 -43.16 27.88
C ILE A 57 -24.53 -44.02 27.89
N TYR A 58 -24.95 -44.55 26.74
CA TYR A 58 -26.09 -45.47 26.64
C TYR A 58 -25.88 -46.74 27.47
N ARG A 59 -24.69 -47.35 27.43
CA ARG A 59 -24.39 -48.55 28.22
C ARG A 59 -24.36 -48.28 29.73
N LEU A 60 -23.89 -47.10 30.13
CA LEU A 60 -23.79 -46.70 31.54
C LEU A 60 -25.13 -46.23 32.12
N GLY A 61 -25.91 -45.46 31.36
CA GLY A 61 -27.10 -44.74 31.84
C GLY A 61 -28.42 -45.21 31.22
N GLY A 62 -28.39 -46.19 30.31
CA GLY A 62 -29.56 -46.76 29.67
C GLY A 62 -30.24 -45.85 28.65
N GLN A 63 -31.48 -46.21 28.30
CA GLN A 63 -32.23 -45.61 27.19
C GLN A 63 -32.52 -44.12 27.40
N GLN A 64 -32.79 -43.69 28.65
CA GLN A 64 -33.06 -42.28 28.95
C GLN A 64 -31.87 -41.39 28.59
N MET A 65 -30.66 -41.81 28.95
CA MET A 65 -29.45 -41.03 28.69
C MET A 65 -29.11 -40.97 27.20
N LYS A 66 -29.45 -42.03 26.45
CA LYS A 66 -29.35 -42.02 24.98
C LYS A 66 -30.31 -41.02 24.35
N GLN A 67 -31.56 -40.94 24.82
CA GLN A 67 -32.53 -39.95 24.34
C GLN A 67 -32.06 -38.52 24.58
N GLU A 68 -31.44 -38.25 25.74
CA GLU A 68 -30.82 -36.95 26.01
C GLU A 68 -29.66 -36.64 25.07
N CYS A 69 -28.81 -37.63 24.75
CA CYS A 69 -27.74 -37.45 23.76
C CYS A 69 -28.30 -37.16 22.37
N ASP A 70 -29.31 -37.92 21.92
CA ASP A 70 -29.95 -37.71 20.62
C ASP A 70 -30.64 -36.33 20.55
N HIS A 71 -31.26 -35.91 21.66
CA HIS A 71 -31.81 -34.57 21.79
C HIS A 71 -30.71 -33.52 21.71
N LEU A 72 -29.59 -33.65 22.44
CA LEU A 72 -28.46 -32.71 22.37
C LEU A 72 -27.86 -32.61 20.96
N LYS A 73 -27.81 -33.72 20.21
CA LYS A 73 -27.28 -33.72 18.83
C LYS A 73 -28.15 -32.90 17.87
N THR A 74 -29.45 -32.92 18.09
CA THR A 74 -30.46 -32.36 17.17
C THR A 74 -31.08 -31.07 17.68
N LYS A 75 -30.83 -30.72 18.96
CA LYS A 75 -31.32 -29.50 19.59
C LYS A 75 -30.84 -28.31 18.78
N PRO A 76 -31.76 -27.43 18.31
CA PRO A 76 -31.36 -26.24 17.61
C PRO A 76 -30.44 -25.43 18.51
N LEU A 77 -29.34 -24.95 17.94
CA LEU A 77 -28.46 -24.03 18.63
C LEU A 77 -29.30 -22.82 19.04
N ASP A 78 -29.07 -22.31 20.26
CA ASP A 78 -29.81 -21.18 20.79
C ASP A 78 -29.84 -20.02 19.79
N GLN A 79 -31.01 -19.40 19.59
CA GLN A 79 -31.22 -18.37 18.57
C GLN A 79 -30.24 -17.21 18.74
N THR A 80 -29.93 -16.83 19.98
CA THR A 80 -28.95 -15.77 20.26
C THR A 80 -27.56 -16.19 19.86
N ILE A 81 -27.17 -17.45 20.09
CA ILE A 81 -25.86 -17.96 19.63
C ILE A 81 -25.79 -17.97 18.10
N GLN A 82 -26.86 -18.37 17.41
CA GLN A 82 -26.88 -18.35 15.94
C GLN A 82 -26.73 -16.94 15.36
N GLU A 83 -27.41 -15.95 15.97
CA GLU A 83 -27.31 -14.55 15.59
C GLU A 83 -25.88 -14.02 15.81
N LEU A 84 -25.30 -14.28 16.99
CA LEU A 84 -23.92 -13.90 17.29
C LEU A 84 -22.91 -14.50 16.30
N MET A 85 -23.09 -15.77 15.89
CA MET A 85 -22.23 -16.39 14.88
C MET A 85 -22.34 -15.71 13.51
N LYS A 86 -23.55 -15.30 13.13
CA LYS A 86 -23.79 -14.58 11.87
C LYS A 86 -23.14 -13.20 11.90
N ASP A 87 -23.27 -12.49 13.02
CA ASP A 87 -22.67 -11.17 13.22
C ASP A 87 -21.14 -11.25 13.21
N ILE A 88 -20.55 -12.22 13.93
CA ILE A 88 -19.10 -12.45 13.91
C ILE A 88 -18.61 -12.74 12.48
N LYS A 89 -19.34 -13.56 11.72
CA LYS A 89 -18.99 -13.85 10.33
C LYS A 89 -19.06 -12.59 9.46
N HIS A 90 -20.09 -11.76 9.65
CA HIS A 90 -20.24 -10.51 8.90
C HIS A 90 -19.10 -9.54 9.22
N SER A 91 -18.82 -9.29 10.50
CA SER A 91 -17.73 -8.42 10.93
C SER A 91 -16.36 -8.92 10.45
N ASN A 92 -16.12 -10.23 10.43
CA ASN A 92 -14.88 -10.79 9.88
C ASN A 92 -14.72 -10.49 8.38
N ASN A 93 -15.81 -10.55 7.60
CA ASN A 93 -15.78 -10.18 6.19
C ASN A 93 -15.50 -8.68 6.01
N GLU A 94 -16.16 -7.82 6.79
CA GLU A 94 -15.93 -6.36 6.74
C GLU A 94 -14.47 -6.02 7.11
N ILE A 95 -13.90 -6.68 8.12
CA ILE A 95 -12.49 -6.53 8.50
C ILE A 95 -11.57 -6.94 7.35
N GLN A 96 -11.90 -8.01 6.62
CA GLN A 96 -11.11 -8.47 5.48
C GLN A 96 -11.15 -7.45 4.33
N GLU A 97 -12.33 -6.96 3.98
CA GLU A 97 -12.50 -5.92 2.95
C GLU A 97 -11.76 -4.63 3.32
N LEU A 98 -11.82 -4.23 4.58
CA LEU A 98 -11.11 -3.05 5.08
C LEU A 98 -9.59 -3.21 4.99
N LYS A 99 -9.05 -4.40 5.29
CA LYS A 99 -7.62 -4.70 5.14
C LYS A 99 -7.15 -4.57 3.69
N GLU A 100 -7.93 -5.11 2.74
CA GLU A 100 -7.61 -5.03 1.32
C GLU A 100 -7.65 -3.57 0.81
N SER A 101 -8.65 -2.80 1.23
CA SER A 101 -8.75 -1.37 0.94
C SER A 101 -7.55 -0.58 1.51
N PHE A 102 -7.14 -0.88 2.75
CA PHE A 102 -5.99 -0.24 3.38
C PHE A 102 -4.68 -0.50 2.63
N GLU A 103 -4.41 -1.73 2.22
CA GLU A 103 -3.20 -2.05 1.44
C GLU A 103 -3.21 -1.38 0.07
N SER A 104 -4.38 -1.30 -0.58
CA SER A 104 -4.54 -0.55 -1.83
C SER A 104 -4.24 0.95 -1.64
N LEU A 105 -4.80 1.57 -0.60
CA LEU A 105 -4.59 2.98 -0.27
C LEU A 105 -3.11 3.26 0.04
N LYS A 106 -2.47 2.38 0.82
CA LYS A 106 -1.04 2.45 1.13
C LYS A 106 -0.18 2.38 -0.13
N SER A 107 -0.49 1.48 -1.06
CA SER A 107 0.19 1.39 -2.37
C SER A 107 0.04 2.70 -3.15
N SER A 108 -1.17 3.25 -3.24
CA SER A 108 -1.44 4.53 -3.90
C SER A 108 -0.64 5.68 -3.28
N HIS A 109 -0.63 5.77 -1.94
CA HIS A 109 0.15 6.77 -1.22
C HIS A 109 1.65 6.69 -1.53
N THR A 110 2.23 5.48 -1.57
CA THR A 110 3.66 5.33 -1.91
C THR A 110 3.97 5.80 -3.34
N LYS A 111 3.08 5.55 -4.31
CA LYS A 111 3.24 6.03 -5.68
C LYS A 111 3.14 7.55 -5.74
N MET A 112 2.17 8.13 -5.04
CA MET A 112 1.98 9.58 -4.96
C MET A 112 3.21 10.27 -4.33
N SER A 113 3.73 9.73 -3.22
CA SER A 113 4.92 10.27 -2.55
C SER A 113 6.13 10.33 -3.48
N LYS A 114 6.41 9.24 -4.22
CA LYS A 114 7.50 9.21 -5.21
C LYS A 114 7.29 10.21 -6.33
N SER A 115 6.05 10.36 -6.81
CA SER A 115 5.74 11.37 -7.84
C SER A 115 5.95 12.79 -7.32
N HIS A 116 5.64 13.04 -6.05
CA HIS A 116 5.85 14.34 -5.42
C HIS A 116 7.35 14.67 -5.29
N GLU A 117 8.16 13.70 -4.86
CA GLU A 117 9.63 13.82 -4.81
C GLU A 117 10.20 14.18 -6.18
N LEU A 118 9.82 13.45 -7.25
CA LEU A 118 10.27 13.75 -8.61
C LEU A 118 9.83 15.15 -9.09
N LEU A 119 8.60 15.56 -8.75
CA LEU A 119 8.12 16.89 -9.12
C LEU A 119 8.91 17.99 -8.40
N GLN A 120 9.31 17.75 -7.15
CA GLN A 120 10.12 18.68 -6.38
C GLN A 120 11.53 18.84 -6.98
N GLU A 121 12.16 17.74 -7.39
CA GLU A 121 13.44 17.75 -8.11
C GLU A 121 13.34 18.53 -9.42
N HIS A 122 12.31 18.26 -10.23
CA HIS A 122 12.09 18.97 -11.49
C HIS A 122 11.87 20.48 -11.27
N HIS A 123 11.08 20.85 -10.26
CA HIS A 123 10.87 22.25 -9.90
C HIS A 123 12.18 22.94 -9.51
N ALA A 124 13.05 22.27 -8.73
CA ALA A 124 14.37 22.80 -8.38
C ALA A 124 15.25 23.04 -9.61
N ALA A 125 15.27 22.08 -10.55
CA ALA A 125 16.03 22.20 -11.79
C ALA A 125 15.53 23.35 -12.68
N VAL A 126 14.21 23.50 -12.83
CA VAL A 126 13.61 24.61 -13.59
C VAL A 126 13.95 25.96 -12.95
N LYS A 127 13.88 26.05 -11.62
CA LYS A 127 14.24 27.27 -10.89
C LYS A 127 15.69 27.67 -11.17
N GLN A 128 16.63 26.72 -11.09
CA GLN A 128 18.04 26.98 -11.39
C GLN A 128 18.25 27.41 -12.85
N SER A 129 17.58 26.78 -13.80
CA SER A 129 17.67 27.17 -15.22
C SER A 129 17.13 28.58 -15.47
N HIS A 130 16.07 28.96 -14.76
CA HIS A 130 15.52 30.32 -14.85
C HIS A 130 16.50 31.36 -14.28
N GLU A 131 17.17 31.05 -13.16
CA GLU A 131 18.20 31.91 -12.58
C GLU A 131 19.37 32.14 -13.55
N MET A 132 19.91 31.07 -14.16
CA MET A 132 20.97 31.18 -15.16
C MET A 132 20.54 32.01 -16.38
N LEU A 133 19.34 31.75 -16.92
CA LEU A 133 18.82 32.51 -18.07
C LEU A 133 18.62 34.00 -17.74
N HIS A 134 18.25 34.29 -16.50
CA HIS A 134 18.12 35.68 -16.04
C HIS A 134 19.49 36.37 -16.01
N GLU A 135 20.53 35.70 -15.53
CA GLU A 135 21.91 36.22 -15.55
C GLU A 135 22.37 36.52 -16.98
N ASP A 136 22.23 35.55 -17.90
CA ASP A 136 22.57 35.72 -19.32
C ASP A 136 21.83 36.92 -19.93
N TYR A 137 20.53 37.05 -19.66
CA TYR A 137 19.74 38.19 -20.14
C TYR A 137 20.30 39.53 -19.63
N THR A 138 20.70 39.61 -18.36
CA THR A 138 21.27 40.85 -17.81
C THR A 138 22.61 41.21 -18.46
N GLU A 139 23.43 40.21 -18.81
CA GLU A 139 24.70 40.43 -19.50
C GLU A 139 24.48 40.89 -20.94
N ILE A 140 23.60 40.21 -21.68
CA ILE A 140 23.22 40.61 -23.05
C ILE A 140 22.69 42.03 -23.06
N LYS A 141 21.85 42.40 -22.09
CA LYS A 141 21.31 43.76 -21.98
C LYS A 141 22.42 44.82 -21.82
N LYS A 142 23.41 44.56 -20.95
CA LYS A 142 24.57 45.46 -20.77
C LYS A 142 25.40 45.60 -22.04
N SER A 143 25.63 44.48 -22.74
CA SER A 143 26.36 44.47 -24.01
C SER A 143 25.61 45.27 -25.09
N HIS A 144 24.29 45.10 -25.19
CA HIS A 144 23.44 45.87 -26.08
C HIS A 144 23.52 47.37 -25.79
N ASP A 145 23.40 47.79 -24.53
CA ASP A 145 23.46 49.20 -24.13
C ASP A 145 24.82 49.82 -24.50
N THR A 146 25.91 49.05 -24.34
CA THR A 146 27.27 49.47 -24.74
C THR A 146 27.37 49.63 -26.26
N LEU A 147 26.92 48.63 -27.02
CA LEU A 147 26.94 48.66 -28.49
C LEU A 147 26.10 49.81 -29.05
N GLN A 148 24.96 50.10 -28.42
CA GLN A 148 24.11 51.23 -28.79
C GLN A 148 24.82 52.57 -28.59
N ASN A 149 25.56 52.72 -27.50
CA ASN A 149 26.36 53.91 -27.25
C ASN A 149 27.51 54.05 -28.25
N ASP A 150 28.24 52.97 -28.53
CA ASP A 150 29.33 52.97 -29.51
C ASP A 150 28.81 53.33 -30.91
N HIS A 151 27.67 52.76 -31.32
CA HIS A 151 27.02 53.11 -32.58
C HIS A 151 26.70 54.61 -32.66
N ARG A 152 26.19 55.20 -31.57
CA ARG A 152 25.91 56.64 -31.50
C ARG A 152 27.19 57.48 -31.64
N ILE A 153 28.31 57.03 -31.06
CA ILE A 153 29.62 57.71 -31.20
C ILE A 153 30.08 57.63 -32.66
N VAL A 154 30.11 56.43 -33.24
CA VAL A 154 30.53 56.21 -34.63
C VAL A 154 29.69 57.04 -35.61
N LYS A 155 28.37 57.11 -35.39
CA LYS A 155 27.46 57.92 -36.20
C LYS A 155 27.86 59.41 -36.20
N LYS A 156 28.15 59.98 -35.03
CA LYS A 156 28.61 61.37 -34.93
C LYS A 156 29.97 61.59 -35.60
N SER A 157 30.91 60.68 -35.41
CA SER A 157 32.22 60.75 -36.09
C SER A 157 32.08 60.70 -37.61
N HIS A 158 31.15 59.89 -38.12
CA HIS A 158 30.85 59.85 -39.55
C HIS A 158 30.25 61.16 -40.07
N GLU A 159 29.31 61.76 -39.32
CA GLU A 159 28.74 63.08 -39.66
C GLU A 159 29.82 64.17 -39.74
N ILE A 160 30.79 64.18 -38.80
CA ILE A 160 31.93 65.11 -38.81
C ILE A 160 32.82 64.87 -40.04
N LEU A 161 33.21 63.61 -40.29
CA LEU A 161 34.08 63.26 -41.42
C LEU A 161 33.43 63.61 -42.76
N GLN A 162 32.11 63.47 -42.87
CA GLN A 162 31.35 63.85 -44.06
C GLN A 162 31.38 65.37 -44.30
N ASP A 163 31.27 66.17 -43.24
CA ASP A 163 31.41 67.63 -43.32
C ASP A 163 32.82 68.06 -43.71
N ASP A 164 33.85 67.45 -43.11
CA ASP A 164 35.25 67.74 -43.45
C ASP A 164 35.57 67.34 -44.90
N HIS A 165 35.10 66.16 -45.35
CA HIS A 165 35.24 65.75 -46.74
C HIS A 165 34.59 66.75 -47.70
N ARG A 166 33.41 67.28 -47.34
CA ARG A 166 32.73 68.30 -48.15
C ARG A 166 33.57 69.57 -48.28
N LYS A 167 34.11 70.08 -47.16
CA LYS A 167 34.99 71.26 -47.17
C LYS A 167 36.22 71.06 -48.05
N VAL A 168 36.91 69.93 -47.91
CA VAL A 168 38.09 69.61 -48.74
C VAL A 168 37.73 69.50 -50.23
N THR A 169 36.55 68.96 -50.55
CA THR A 169 36.05 68.89 -51.93
C THR A 169 35.84 70.30 -52.50
N ASP A 170 35.21 71.19 -51.73
CA ASP A 170 34.97 72.58 -52.13
C ASP A 170 36.30 73.35 -52.33
N GLU A 171 37.26 73.18 -51.42
CA GLU A 171 38.61 73.76 -51.53
C GLU A 171 39.35 73.28 -52.79
N LEU A 172 39.27 71.99 -53.10
CA LEU A 172 39.90 71.42 -54.30
C LEU A 172 39.33 72.02 -55.59
N GLU A 173 38.02 72.22 -55.66
CA GLU A 173 37.37 72.87 -56.82
C GLU A 173 37.77 74.36 -56.94
N MET A 174 37.92 75.07 -55.82
CA MET A 174 38.47 76.43 -55.81
C MET A 174 39.92 76.50 -56.33
N VAL A 175 40.77 75.56 -55.95
CA VAL A 175 42.16 75.51 -56.43
C VAL A 175 42.21 75.20 -57.93
N LYS A 176 41.42 74.22 -58.40
CA LYS A 176 41.35 73.86 -59.83
C LYS A 176 40.87 75.03 -60.70
N THR A 177 39.87 75.78 -60.25
CA THR A 177 39.38 76.96 -60.97
C THR A 177 40.43 78.07 -61.02
N SER A 178 41.17 78.28 -59.93
CA SER A 178 42.28 79.24 -59.87
C SER A 178 43.43 78.90 -60.82
N GLN A 179 43.79 77.61 -60.94
CA GLN A 179 44.83 77.15 -61.88
C GLN A 179 44.45 77.28 -63.37
N LYS A 180 43.16 77.35 -63.72
CA LYS A 180 42.71 77.54 -65.11
C LYS A 180 42.77 78.99 -65.61
N ILE A 181 42.99 79.95 -64.71
CA ILE A 181 42.97 81.40 -65.01
C ILE A 181 44.40 81.96 -65.21
N LEU A 182 45.43 81.18 -64.88
CA LEU A 182 46.85 81.43 -65.17
C LEU A 182 47.25 80.78 -66.50
#